data_AF-A0A800JN87-F1
#
_entry.id   AF-A0A800JN87-F1
#
_cell.length_a   1.000
_cell.length_b   1.000
_cell.length_c   1.000
_cell.angle_alpha   90.00
_cell.angle_beta   90.00
_cell.angle_gamma   90.00
#
_symmetry.space_group_name_H-M   'P 1'
#
loop_
_entity.id
_entity.type
_entity.pdbx_description
1 polymer ?
#
loop_
_entity_poly.entity_id
_entity_poly.type
_entity_poly.pdbx_seq_one_letter_code
_entity_poly.pdbx_strand_id
1 'polypeptide(L)'
;MSNSHQNKINDWLSPVMESIKKSLFLRTLFIGFLILILQIPILMINGVIREREQTKDEAFRDVTSSWGGDQAIMGPWITVPYSHHKVEKRTSGDRVENFTTTETRHATFLPEKLKIDGSSSNDLRKRGIFQVPLYDFSATISGEFSKPDFSSWGISSEDILWDRAYLSLGISDSKGITKQSVLDWGSEKINFRPGSTAQAFSSNHGSPGIHALLGSYLEGELFEFSFPIQLNGSDSLFFTPYGHETEIDLKSDWPDPSFVGNWLPRSHEVGIDGFSATWNVPYLGRNYPQKWKTGSNLNEVIRASFFGVKFLVPIDNYRMGFRSVKYAPLFLMLTFITLWLFEILTGSRIHPLQYLLLGAGMCVFYLLELSLAEHIGFVAAYITASVAVVTLISSYSLVILKSSVKASIVGLIAIVLYGYLYVLLRSQDYALLIGSIGLFVVIAAIMYLTRNINWYDGKRKSVPILTE
;
A
#
# COMPACT_ATOMS: atom_id res chain seq x y z
N MET A 1 9.88 -7.60 65.75
CA MET A 1 11.08 -7.29 64.94
C MET A 1 10.70 -7.30 63.47
N SER A 2 10.12 -6.22 62.94
CA SER A 2 9.65 -6.16 61.53
C SER A 2 9.59 -4.71 61.06
N ASN A 3 10.69 -3.97 61.15
CA ASN A 3 10.77 -2.60 60.60
C ASN A 3 12.16 -2.23 60.04
N SER A 4 13.10 -3.17 59.92
CA SER A 4 14.46 -2.88 59.44
C SER A 4 14.69 -3.22 57.95
N HIS A 5 13.73 -3.86 57.26
CA HIS A 5 13.92 -4.28 55.87
C HIS A 5 13.28 -3.39 54.80
N GLN A 6 12.30 -2.53 55.13
CA GLN A 6 11.71 -1.60 54.15
C GLN A 6 12.53 -0.32 53.92
N ASN A 7 13.43 0.07 54.84
CA ASN A 7 14.25 1.28 54.67
C ASN A 7 15.49 1.09 53.77
N LYS A 8 15.95 -0.14 53.52
CA LYS A 8 17.19 -0.37 52.73
C LYS A 8 17.01 -0.22 51.21
N ILE A 9 15.79 -0.32 50.68
CA ILE A 9 15.53 -0.16 49.24
C ILE A 9 15.53 1.34 48.85
N ASN A 10 15.19 2.25 49.77
CA ASN A 10 15.24 3.69 49.52
C ASN A 10 16.65 4.31 49.70
N ASP A 11 17.55 3.62 50.41
CA ASP A 11 18.88 4.15 50.76
C ASP A 11 19.94 4.01 49.66
N TRP A 12 19.77 3.13 48.66
CA TRP A 12 20.74 3.01 47.56
C TRP A 12 20.43 3.94 46.37
N LEU A 13 19.17 4.37 46.22
CA LEU A 13 18.74 5.32 45.18
C LEU A 13 18.99 6.78 45.59
N SER A 14 18.98 7.08 46.90
CA SER A 14 19.18 8.43 47.42
C SER A 14 20.55 9.06 47.04
N PRO A 15 21.70 8.34 47.04
CA PRO A 15 23.00 8.91 46.69
C PRO A 15 23.12 9.16 45.18
N VAL A 16 22.49 8.28 44.38
CA VAL A 16 22.41 8.40 42.92
C VAL A 16 21.53 9.61 42.56
N MET A 17 20.35 9.75 43.19
CA MET A 17 19.47 10.91 43.03
C MET A 17 20.12 12.23 43.48
N GLU A 18 20.88 12.23 44.57
CA GLU A 18 21.66 13.40 45.01
C GLU A 18 22.77 13.76 44.01
N SER A 19 23.44 12.77 43.44
CA SER A 19 24.50 12.97 42.45
C SER A 19 23.93 13.45 41.11
N ILE A 20 22.76 12.95 40.69
CA ILE A 20 21.98 13.45 39.54
C ILE A 20 21.61 14.92 39.76
N LYS A 21 21.22 15.30 40.99
CA LYS A 21 20.86 16.69 41.33
C LYS A 21 22.03 17.66 41.31
N LYS A 22 23.27 17.19 41.52
CA LYS A 22 24.46 18.04 41.65
C LYS A 22 25.31 18.13 40.37
N SER A 23 25.19 17.17 39.43
CA SER A 23 26.02 17.11 38.22
C SER A 23 25.18 17.29 36.94
N LEU A 24 25.50 18.32 36.16
CA LEU A 24 24.88 18.60 34.85
C LEU A 24 25.04 17.42 33.88
N PHE A 25 26.21 16.80 33.84
CA PHE A 25 26.49 15.66 32.95
C PHE A 25 25.61 14.44 33.27
N LEU A 26 25.54 14.09 34.56
CA LEU A 26 24.83 12.88 35.00
C LEU A 26 23.31 13.05 34.82
N ARG A 27 22.83 14.29 34.87
CA ARG A 27 21.47 14.66 34.52
C ARG A 27 21.17 14.51 33.03
N THR A 28 22.05 14.97 32.13
CA THR A 28 21.88 14.79 30.68
C THR A 28 21.84 13.31 30.31
N LEU A 29 22.71 12.49 30.92
CA LEU A 29 22.68 11.04 30.76
C LEU A 29 21.35 10.43 31.18
N PHE A 30 20.79 10.90 32.31
CA PHE A 30 19.49 10.44 32.80
C PHE A 30 18.34 10.80 31.85
N ILE A 31 18.34 12.00 31.25
CA ILE A 31 17.36 12.38 30.23
C ILE A 31 17.50 11.48 28.99
N GLY A 32 18.73 11.19 28.56
CA GLY A 32 18.98 10.21 27.50
C GLY A 32 18.43 8.82 27.83
N PHE A 33 18.61 8.37 29.07
CA PHE A 33 18.03 7.12 29.56
C PHE A 33 16.50 7.12 29.58
N LEU A 34 15.86 8.23 29.97
CA LEU A 34 14.40 8.37 29.89
C LEU A 34 13.89 8.32 28.44
N ILE A 35 14.60 8.96 27.50
CA ILE A 35 14.28 8.89 26.07
C ILE A 35 14.26 7.43 25.61
N LEU A 36 15.26 6.65 26.02
CA LEU A 36 15.36 5.21 25.70
C LEU A 36 14.22 4.41 26.33
N ILE A 37 13.89 4.64 27.61
CA ILE A 37 12.75 3.99 28.27
C ILE A 37 11.45 4.27 27.51
N LEU A 38 11.23 5.53 27.12
CA LEU A 38 10.02 5.94 26.42
C LEU A 38 9.96 5.45 24.97
N GLN A 39 11.03 4.85 24.43
CA GLN A 39 10.94 4.10 23.17
C GLN A 39 10.11 2.84 23.32
N ILE A 40 10.07 2.22 24.51
CA ILE A 40 9.28 1.00 24.75
C ILE A 40 7.79 1.23 24.45
N PRO A 41 7.09 2.22 25.06
CA PRO A 41 5.70 2.47 24.72
C PRO A 41 5.52 2.93 23.26
N ILE A 42 6.45 3.68 22.67
CA ILE A 42 6.39 4.06 21.25
C ILE A 42 6.39 2.82 20.35
N LEU A 43 7.25 1.83 20.64
CA LEU A 43 7.29 0.55 19.92
C LEU A 43 6.02 -0.26 20.11
N MET A 44 5.43 -0.25 21.31
CA MET A 44 4.13 -0.90 21.55
C MET A 44 3.02 -0.25 20.73
N ILE A 45 3.00 1.09 20.63
CA ILE A 45 2.03 1.82 19.81
C ILE A 45 2.20 1.49 18.32
N ASN A 46 3.44 1.36 17.85
CA ASN A 46 3.71 0.85 16.50
C ASN A 46 3.11 -0.55 16.28
N GLY A 47 3.18 -1.42 17.29
CA GLY A 47 2.53 -2.73 17.30
C GLY A 47 1.00 -2.63 17.19
N VAL A 48 0.37 -1.74 17.95
CA VAL A 48 -1.08 -1.47 17.87
C VAL A 48 -1.46 -0.98 16.46
N ILE A 49 -0.70 -0.06 15.87
CA ILE A 49 -0.99 0.43 14.51
C ILE A 49 -0.94 -0.74 13.50
N ARG A 50 0.04 -1.64 13.61
CA ARG A 50 0.15 -2.84 12.75
C ARG A 50 -1.03 -3.79 12.94
N GLU A 51 -1.41 -4.07 14.18
CA GLU A 51 -2.58 -4.92 14.47
C GLU A 51 -3.86 -4.33 13.86
N ARG A 52 -4.03 -3.01 13.96
CA ARG A 52 -5.18 -2.32 13.37
C ARG A 52 -5.14 -2.30 11.84
N GLU A 53 -3.96 -2.13 11.23
CA GLU A 53 -3.78 -2.25 9.78
C GLU A 53 -4.08 -3.68 9.30
N GLN A 54 -3.63 -4.71 10.03
CA GLN A 54 -3.97 -6.09 9.72
C GLN A 54 -5.48 -6.34 9.81
N THR A 55 -6.14 -5.81 10.85
CA THR A 55 -7.61 -5.89 10.99
C THR A 55 -8.32 -5.18 9.83
N LYS A 56 -7.79 -4.04 9.36
CA LYS A 56 -8.28 -3.34 8.15
C LYS A 56 -8.18 -4.26 6.94
N ASP A 57 -7.03 -4.88 6.72
CA ASP A 57 -6.77 -5.73 5.56
C ASP A 57 -7.63 -7.01 5.60
N GLU A 58 -7.91 -7.55 6.79
CA GLU A 58 -8.86 -8.64 6.98
C GLU A 58 -10.29 -8.21 6.65
N ALA A 59 -10.75 -7.07 7.17
CA ALA A 59 -12.06 -6.51 6.85
C ALA A 59 -12.20 -6.20 5.35
N PHE A 60 -11.12 -5.75 4.71
CA PHE A 60 -11.05 -5.55 3.27
C PHE A 60 -11.25 -6.88 2.54
N ARG A 61 -10.46 -7.91 2.86
CA ARG A 61 -10.59 -9.26 2.26
C ARG A 61 -11.97 -9.87 2.48
N ASP A 62 -12.56 -9.70 3.66
CA ASP A 62 -13.92 -10.15 3.97
C ASP A 62 -14.94 -9.56 2.99
N VAL A 63 -14.92 -8.24 2.80
CA VAL A 63 -15.85 -7.54 1.90
C VAL A 63 -15.61 -7.95 0.45
N THR A 64 -14.36 -7.93 0.00
CA THR A 64 -14.02 -8.20 -1.41
C THR A 64 -14.21 -9.67 -1.79
N SER A 65 -14.06 -10.60 -0.84
CA SER A 65 -14.36 -12.03 -1.06
C SER A 65 -15.82 -12.28 -1.44
N SER A 66 -16.75 -11.40 -1.01
CA SER A 66 -18.19 -11.51 -1.27
C SER A 66 -18.65 -10.66 -2.47
N TRP A 67 -17.94 -9.58 -2.80
CA TRP A 67 -18.29 -8.66 -3.89
C TRP A 67 -17.59 -8.98 -5.21
N GLY A 68 -16.27 -9.16 -5.15
CA GLY A 68 -15.37 -9.17 -6.29
C GLY A 68 -14.02 -8.57 -5.88
N GLY A 69 -12.95 -9.34 -6.05
CA GLY A 69 -11.60 -8.91 -5.72
C GLY A 69 -11.00 -7.95 -6.76
N ASP A 70 -9.68 -7.93 -6.83
CA ASP A 70 -8.91 -7.30 -7.90
C ASP A 70 -9.32 -7.91 -9.25
N GLN A 71 -9.67 -7.06 -10.22
CA GLN A 71 -10.10 -7.52 -11.54
C GLN A 71 -8.99 -7.33 -12.56
N ALA A 72 -8.70 -8.39 -13.31
CA ALA A 72 -7.82 -8.36 -14.47
C ALA A 72 -8.55 -9.01 -15.65
N ILE A 73 -8.80 -8.22 -16.69
CA ILE A 73 -9.42 -8.66 -17.93
C ILE A 73 -8.31 -9.03 -18.91
N MET A 74 -8.29 -10.29 -19.30
CA MET A 74 -7.31 -10.84 -20.23
C MET A 74 -8.01 -11.25 -21.52
N GLY A 75 -7.57 -10.73 -22.66
CA GLY A 75 -8.14 -11.08 -23.95
C GLY A 75 -9.25 -10.15 -24.46
N PRO A 76 -10.08 -10.66 -25.39
CA PRO A 76 -10.29 -12.08 -25.71
C PRO A 76 -9.19 -12.72 -26.58
N TRP A 77 -9.19 -14.05 -26.69
CA TRP A 77 -8.37 -14.82 -27.64
C TRP A 77 -9.16 -16.02 -28.18
N ILE A 78 -8.80 -16.48 -29.38
CA ILE A 78 -9.33 -17.74 -29.94
C ILE A 78 -8.38 -18.87 -29.55
N THR A 79 -8.94 -20.01 -29.16
CA THR A 79 -8.20 -21.26 -29.05
C THR A 79 -8.76 -22.28 -30.02
N VAL A 80 -7.89 -22.88 -30.84
CA VAL A 80 -8.24 -23.93 -31.80
C VAL A 80 -7.44 -25.19 -31.47
N PRO A 81 -8.10 -26.30 -31.09
CA PRO A 81 -7.44 -27.59 -30.92
C PRO A 81 -6.96 -28.16 -32.26
N TYR A 82 -5.86 -28.92 -32.24
CA TYR A 82 -5.36 -29.66 -33.40
C TYR A 82 -4.76 -31.01 -32.99
N SER A 83 -4.83 -31.97 -33.89
CA SER A 83 -4.21 -33.29 -33.74
C SER A 83 -2.71 -33.17 -34.00
N HIS A 84 -1.91 -33.67 -33.06
CA HIS A 84 -0.46 -33.71 -33.19
C HIS A 84 0.01 -35.16 -33.19
N HIS A 85 0.56 -35.60 -34.32
CA HIS A 85 1.06 -36.95 -34.50
C HIS A 85 2.55 -37.02 -34.17
N LYS A 86 2.89 -37.75 -33.10
CA LYS A 86 4.27 -38.01 -32.68
C LYS A 86 4.66 -39.43 -33.07
N VAL A 87 5.70 -39.57 -33.88
CA VAL A 87 6.29 -40.88 -34.19
C VAL A 87 7.32 -41.24 -33.13
N GLU A 88 7.03 -42.24 -32.32
CA GLU A 88 7.96 -42.81 -31.36
C GLU A 88 8.60 -44.06 -31.95
N LYS A 89 9.94 -44.11 -31.95
CA LYS A 89 10.68 -45.32 -32.30
C LYS A 89 10.85 -46.17 -31.04
N ARG A 90 10.25 -47.35 -31.01
CA ARG A 90 10.49 -48.33 -29.95
C ARG A 90 11.30 -49.48 -30.50
N THR A 91 12.39 -49.82 -29.82
CA THR A 91 13.22 -50.96 -30.16
C THR A 91 12.75 -52.16 -29.35
N SER A 92 12.31 -53.22 -30.04
CA SER A 92 11.95 -54.50 -29.42
C SER A 92 12.84 -55.59 -30.04
N GLY A 93 13.86 -56.03 -29.28
CA GLY A 93 14.93 -56.87 -29.82
C GLY A 93 15.76 -56.15 -30.89
N ASP A 94 16.03 -56.79 -32.02
CA ASP A 94 16.77 -56.23 -33.17
C ASP A 94 15.90 -55.40 -34.14
N ARG A 95 14.61 -55.21 -33.85
CA ARG A 95 13.68 -54.45 -34.70
C ARG A 95 13.34 -53.09 -34.11
N VAL A 96 13.46 -52.05 -34.95
CA VAL A 96 12.95 -50.71 -34.67
C VAL A 96 11.54 -50.60 -35.25
N GLU A 97 10.54 -50.46 -34.39
CA GLU A 97 9.15 -50.23 -34.78
C GLU A 97 8.77 -48.76 -34.55
N ASN A 98 8.07 -48.18 -35.54
CA ASN A 98 7.53 -46.83 -35.44
C ASN A 98 6.10 -46.91 -34.87
N PHE A 99 5.87 -46.28 -33.73
CA PHE A 99 4.55 -46.11 -33.12
C PHE A 99 4.11 -44.66 -33.24
N THR A 100 3.03 -44.40 -33.97
CA THR A 100 2.43 -43.06 -34.01
C THR A 100 1.48 -42.89 -32.82
N THR A 101 1.81 -41.95 -31.93
CA THR A 101 0.91 -41.49 -30.86
C THR A 101 0.29 -40.18 -31.28
N THR A 102 -1.04 -40.10 -31.23
CA THR A 102 -1.79 -38.86 -31.50
C THR A 102 -2.19 -38.22 -30.20
N GLU A 103 -1.87 -36.94 -30.04
CA GLU A 103 -2.31 -36.13 -28.90
C GLU A 103 -3.02 -34.86 -29.37
N THR A 104 -4.00 -34.37 -28.61
CA THR A 104 -4.64 -33.09 -28.89
C THR A 104 -3.81 -31.96 -28.28
N ARG A 105 -3.39 -31.01 -29.11
CA ARG A 105 -2.74 -29.76 -28.68
C ARG A 105 -3.63 -28.57 -28.99
N HIS A 106 -3.30 -27.42 -28.43
CA HIS A 106 -4.05 -26.19 -28.58
C HIS A 106 -3.17 -25.11 -29.20
N ALA A 107 -3.75 -24.32 -30.07
CA ALA A 107 -3.17 -23.10 -30.60
C ALA A 107 -4.01 -21.91 -30.17
N THR A 108 -3.34 -20.84 -29.72
CA THR A 108 -3.96 -19.59 -29.29
C THR A 108 -3.67 -18.51 -30.32
N PHE A 109 -4.69 -17.73 -30.66
CA PHE A 109 -4.66 -16.64 -31.62
C PHE A 109 -5.27 -15.39 -30.99
N LEU A 110 -4.59 -14.27 -31.18
CA LEU A 110 -4.96 -12.97 -30.66
C LEU A 110 -5.65 -12.11 -31.74
N PRO A 111 -6.54 -11.16 -31.37
CA PRO A 111 -7.23 -10.30 -32.32
C PRO A 111 -6.28 -9.29 -33.00
N GLU A 112 -6.61 -8.88 -34.22
CA GLU A 112 -5.91 -7.80 -34.92
C GLU A 112 -6.20 -6.45 -34.25
N LYS A 113 -7.46 -6.20 -33.92
CA LYS A 113 -7.89 -5.01 -33.17
C LYS A 113 -8.63 -5.43 -31.92
N LEU A 114 -8.32 -4.77 -30.81
CA LEU A 114 -9.01 -4.91 -29.54
C LEU A 114 -9.34 -3.51 -29.00
N LYS A 115 -10.62 -3.21 -28.87
CA LYS A 115 -11.11 -1.99 -28.22
C LYS A 115 -11.93 -2.33 -26.99
N ILE A 116 -11.63 -1.66 -25.89
CA ILE A 116 -12.39 -1.77 -24.64
C ILE A 116 -12.88 -0.37 -24.26
N ASP A 117 -14.18 -0.15 -24.40
CA ASP A 117 -14.86 1.08 -23.97
C ASP A 117 -15.54 0.82 -22.63
N GLY A 118 -14.96 1.35 -21.56
CA GLY A 118 -15.35 1.05 -20.18
C GLY A 118 -15.73 2.25 -19.33
N SER A 119 -16.65 2.02 -18.40
CA SER A 119 -17.03 2.95 -17.34
C SER A 119 -17.10 2.23 -16.00
N SER A 120 -16.58 2.85 -14.94
CA SER A 120 -16.63 2.37 -13.58
C SER A 120 -17.42 3.35 -12.71
N SER A 121 -18.37 2.86 -11.93
CA SER A 121 -18.97 3.64 -10.85
C SER A 121 -18.53 3.07 -9.51
N ASN A 122 -18.06 3.94 -8.63
CA ASN A 122 -17.36 3.56 -7.42
C ASN A 122 -18.20 3.85 -6.17
N ASP A 123 -18.16 2.93 -5.21
CA ASP A 123 -18.87 3.02 -3.93
C ASP A 123 -17.89 2.75 -2.77
N LEU A 124 -18.14 3.37 -1.62
CA LEU A 124 -17.35 3.19 -0.41
C LEU A 124 -18.14 2.35 0.59
N ARG A 125 -17.87 1.03 0.62
CA ARG A 125 -18.50 0.14 1.60
C ARG A 125 -17.77 0.17 2.94
N LYS A 126 -18.55 0.05 4.01
CA LYS A 126 -18.05 0.00 5.38
C LYS A 126 -18.13 -1.40 5.95
N ARG A 127 -17.05 -1.83 6.60
CA ARG A 127 -17.02 -3.01 7.48
C ARG A 127 -16.47 -2.56 8.82
N GLY A 128 -17.36 -2.37 9.79
CA GLY A 128 -17.02 -1.68 11.03
C GLY A 128 -16.62 -0.23 10.76
N ILE A 129 -15.40 0.15 11.15
CA ILE A 129 -14.81 1.47 10.92
C ILE A 129 -14.00 1.57 9.62
N PHE A 130 -13.76 0.44 8.93
CA PHE A 130 -12.92 0.39 7.73
C PHE A 130 -13.74 0.69 6.48
N GLN A 131 -13.12 1.38 5.54
CA GLN A 131 -13.69 1.72 4.24
C GLN A 131 -13.01 0.91 3.14
N VAL A 132 -13.81 0.36 2.24
CA VAL A 132 -13.37 -0.49 1.13
C VAL A 132 -13.89 0.14 -0.16
N PRO A 133 -13.02 0.65 -1.05
CA PRO A 133 -13.44 1.13 -2.35
C PRO A 133 -13.84 -0.07 -3.21
N LEU A 134 -15.11 -0.09 -3.59
CA LEU A 134 -15.68 -1.05 -4.51
C LEU A 134 -16.05 -0.32 -5.80
N TYR A 135 -16.16 -1.07 -6.89
CA TYR A 135 -16.68 -0.53 -8.12
C TYR A 135 -17.57 -1.54 -8.85
N ASP A 136 -18.50 -0.98 -9.62
CA ASP A 136 -19.28 -1.64 -10.64
C ASP A 136 -18.73 -1.19 -12.00
N PHE A 137 -18.04 -2.07 -12.71
CA PHE A 137 -17.47 -1.81 -14.03
C PHE A 137 -18.37 -2.37 -15.12
N SER A 138 -18.65 -1.54 -16.12
CA SER A 138 -19.35 -1.91 -17.34
C SER A 138 -18.49 -1.55 -18.54
N ALA A 139 -18.30 -2.48 -19.47
CA ALA A 139 -17.58 -2.20 -20.71
C ALA A 139 -18.19 -2.91 -21.91
N THR A 140 -17.92 -2.36 -23.10
CA THR A 140 -18.08 -3.06 -24.37
C THR A 140 -16.71 -3.46 -24.87
N ILE A 141 -16.51 -4.75 -25.09
CA ILE A 141 -15.28 -5.31 -25.65
C ILE A 141 -15.58 -5.65 -27.10
N SER A 142 -14.82 -5.06 -28.02
CA SER A 142 -15.03 -5.22 -29.46
C SER A 142 -13.73 -5.29 -30.23
N GLY A 143 -13.79 -5.76 -31.47
CA GLY A 143 -12.61 -5.87 -32.30
C GLY A 143 -12.78 -6.80 -33.47
N GLU A 144 -11.64 -7.28 -33.96
CA GLU A 144 -11.55 -8.01 -35.22
C GLU A 144 -10.49 -9.12 -35.10
N PHE A 145 -10.85 -10.35 -35.48
CA PHE A 145 -9.91 -11.46 -35.64
C PHE A 145 -9.72 -11.77 -37.13
N SER A 146 -8.47 -12.00 -37.52
CA SER A 146 -8.19 -12.75 -38.75
C SER A 146 -8.37 -14.25 -38.52
N LYS A 147 -8.61 -15.00 -39.59
CA LYS A 147 -8.68 -16.46 -39.56
C LYS A 147 -7.45 -17.08 -38.91
N PRO A 148 -7.61 -18.01 -37.94
CA PRO A 148 -6.50 -18.71 -37.34
C PRO A 148 -5.59 -19.42 -38.37
N ASP A 149 -4.37 -18.93 -38.54
CA ASP A 149 -3.42 -19.47 -39.50
C ASP A 149 -2.40 -20.45 -38.86
N PHE A 150 -2.46 -21.70 -39.30
CA PHE A 150 -1.59 -22.80 -38.85
C PHE A 150 -0.40 -23.07 -39.78
N SER A 151 -0.33 -22.42 -40.94
CA SER A 151 0.65 -22.72 -42.00
C SER A 151 2.10 -22.61 -41.51
N SER A 152 2.41 -21.60 -40.69
CA SER A 152 3.74 -21.37 -40.11
C SER A 152 4.23 -22.51 -39.20
N TRP A 153 3.32 -23.40 -38.75
CA TRP A 153 3.66 -24.56 -37.94
C TRP A 153 3.65 -25.88 -38.71
N GLY A 154 3.32 -25.86 -40.00
CA GLY A 154 3.27 -27.04 -40.86
C GLY A 154 2.19 -28.05 -40.45
N ILE A 155 1.10 -27.59 -39.82
CA ILE A 155 -0.02 -28.43 -39.41
C ILE A 155 -0.99 -28.56 -40.59
N SER A 156 -1.34 -29.80 -40.94
CA SER A 156 -2.28 -30.09 -42.03
C SER A 156 -3.68 -29.57 -41.69
N SER A 157 -4.43 -29.11 -42.68
CA SER A 157 -5.82 -28.67 -42.48
C SER A 157 -6.73 -29.76 -41.92
N GLU A 158 -6.43 -31.02 -42.23
CA GLU A 158 -7.16 -32.21 -41.76
C GLU A 158 -6.97 -32.45 -40.25
N ASP A 159 -5.85 -31.96 -39.69
CA ASP A 159 -5.54 -32.11 -38.27
C ASP A 159 -6.17 -31.00 -37.42
N ILE A 160 -6.73 -29.96 -38.04
CA ILE A 160 -7.30 -28.81 -37.33
C ILE A 160 -8.76 -29.11 -36.97
N LEU A 161 -9.08 -28.93 -35.69
CA LEU A 161 -10.37 -29.33 -35.12
C LEU A 161 -11.23 -28.08 -34.91
N TRP A 162 -11.70 -27.51 -36.02
CA TRP A 162 -12.47 -26.26 -36.06
C TRP A 162 -13.77 -26.33 -35.25
N ASP A 163 -14.43 -27.49 -35.27
CA ASP A 163 -15.65 -27.78 -34.50
C ASP A 163 -15.47 -27.58 -32.98
N ARG A 164 -14.23 -27.67 -32.50
CA ARG A 164 -13.86 -27.48 -31.09
C ARG A 164 -13.20 -26.14 -30.80
N ALA A 165 -13.19 -25.21 -31.76
CA ALA A 165 -12.67 -23.87 -31.54
C ALA A 165 -13.57 -23.06 -30.60
N TYR A 166 -12.95 -22.21 -29.78
CA TYR A 166 -13.67 -21.35 -28.84
C TYR A 166 -12.96 -20.00 -28.63
N LEU A 167 -13.75 -18.97 -28.38
CA LEU A 167 -13.31 -17.67 -27.90
C LEU A 167 -13.26 -17.71 -26.38
N SER A 168 -12.20 -17.20 -25.78
CA SER A 168 -12.06 -17.12 -24.33
C SER A 168 -11.75 -15.69 -23.89
N LEU A 169 -12.27 -15.33 -22.72
CA LEU A 169 -11.94 -14.12 -21.99
C LEU A 169 -11.54 -14.52 -20.57
N GLY A 170 -10.33 -14.15 -20.18
CA GLY A 170 -9.83 -14.35 -18.83
C GLY A 170 -10.29 -13.23 -17.90
N ILE A 171 -10.79 -13.60 -16.72
CA ILE A 171 -11.16 -12.66 -15.65
C ILE A 171 -10.58 -13.22 -14.36
N SER A 172 -9.83 -12.43 -13.59
CA SER A 172 -9.17 -12.92 -12.36
C SER A 172 -10.16 -13.46 -11.32
N ASP A 173 -11.32 -12.81 -11.14
CA ASP A 173 -12.39 -13.25 -10.25
C ASP A 173 -13.74 -13.28 -10.98
N SER A 174 -14.11 -14.45 -11.50
CA SER A 174 -15.37 -14.64 -12.25
C SER A 174 -16.61 -14.41 -11.40
N LYS A 175 -16.50 -14.48 -10.06
CA LYS A 175 -17.62 -14.17 -9.15
C LYS A 175 -18.10 -12.74 -9.33
N GLY A 176 -17.19 -11.84 -9.74
CA GLY A 176 -17.52 -10.45 -10.01
C GLY A 176 -18.46 -10.28 -11.21
N ILE A 177 -18.61 -11.25 -12.11
CA ILE A 177 -19.48 -11.11 -13.29
C ILE A 177 -20.95 -11.07 -12.85
N THR A 178 -21.60 -9.92 -12.98
CA THR A 178 -22.96 -9.70 -12.45
C THR A 178 -24.07 -9.88 -13.47
N LYS A 179 -23.74 -9.90 -14.77
CA LYS A 179 -24.70 -10.16 -15.84
C LYS A 179 -24.17 -11.13 -16.88
N GLN A 180 -25.09 -11.91 -17.45
CA GLN A 180 -24.79 -12.75 -18.60
C GLN A 180 -24.42 -11.87 -19.80
N SER A 181 -23.28 -12.19 -20.40
CA SER A 181 -22.82 -11.60 -21.66
C SER A 181 -23.21 -12.50 -22.83
N VAL A 182 -23.48 -11.89 -23.98
CA VAL A 182 -23.73 -12.57 -25.25
C VAL A 182 -22.73 -12.02 -26.26
N LEU A 183 -22.04 -12.92 -26.94
CA LEU A 183 -21.10 -12.61 -28.02
C LEU A 183 -21.88 -12.36 -29.31
N ASP A 184 -21.77 -11.14 -29.84
CA ASP A 184 -22.10 -10.86 -31.24
C ASP A 184 -20.86 -11.20 -32.08
N TRP A 185 -20.95 -12.22 -32.92
CA TRP A 185 -19.89 -12.71 -33.81
C TRP A 185 -20.35 -12.52 -35.27
N GLY A 186 -19.99 -11.38 -35.86
CA GLY A 186 -20.64 -10.91 -37.09
C GLY A 186 -22.16 -10.76 -36.90
N SER A 187 -22.94 -11.57 -37.61
CA SER A 187 -24.41 -11.60 -37.48
C SER A 187 -24.95 -12.60 -36.45
N GLU A 188 -24.09 -13.45 -35.90
CA GLU A 188 -24.48 -14.56 -35.02
C GLU A 188 -24.39 -14.18 -33.55
N LYS A 189 -25.30 -14.72 -32.73
CA LYS A 189 -25.31 -14.50 -31.27
C LYS A 189 -24.95 -15.78 -30.54
N ILE A 190 -23.84 -15.76 -29.82
CA ILE A 190 -23.29 -16.94 -29.13
C ILE A 190 -23.27 -16.68 -27.63
N ASN A 191 -23.83 -17.60 -26.85
CA ASN A 191 -23.82 -17.50 -25.39
C ASN A 191 -22.45 -17.90 -24.83
N PHE A 192 -21.96 -17.10 -23.87
CA PHE A 192 -20.81 -17.47 -23.06
C PHE A 192 -21.15 -18.58 -22.05
N ARG A 193 -20.14 -19.37 -21.71
CA ARG A 193 -20.13 -20.42 -20.70
C ARG A 193 -19.06 -20.12 -19.65
N PRO A 194 -19.21 -20.56 -18.40
CA PRO A 194 -18.21 -20.35 -17.36
C PRO A 194 -16.85 -21.00 -17.65
N GLY A 195 -15.79 -20.35 -17.19
CA GLY A 195 -14.40 -20.77 -17.33
C GLY A 195 -13.75 -20.21 -18.60
N SER A 196 -12.49 -19.78 -18.52
CA SER A 196 -11.74 -19.26 -19.68
C SER A 196 -11.03 -20.33 -20.49
N THR A 197 -11.07 -21.61 -20.05
CA THR A 197 -10.42 -22.78 -20.67
C THR A 197 -8.91 -22.66 -20.94
N ALA A 198 -8.27 -21.52 -20.60
CA ALA A 198 -6.84 -21.29 -20.76
C ALA A 198 -6.03 -21.76 -19.57
N GLN A 199 -4.84 -22.28 -19.85
CA GLN A 199 -3.87 -22.69 -18.84
C GLN A 199 -3.23 -21.50 -18.08
N ALA A 200 -3.43 -20.26 -18.56
CA ALA A 200 -2.80 -19.05 -18.02
C ALA A 200 -3.21 -18.70 -16.58
N PHE A 201 -4.39 -19.15 -16.15
CA PHE A 201 -4.83 -19.07 -14.76
C PHE A 201 -4.89 -20.43 -14.05
N SER A 202 -4.35 -21.50 -14.66
CA SER A 202 -4.42 -22.85 -14.12
C SER A 202 -3.62 -22.93 -12.81
N SER A 203 -4.30 -22.62 -11.72
CA SER A 203 -4.09 -23.26 -10.43
C SER A 203 -4.97 -24.52 -10.40
N ASN A 204 -4.79 -25.38 -9.41
CA ASN A 204 -5.57 -26.62 -9.23
C ASN A 204 -7.11 -26.41 -9.12
N HIS A 205 -7.63 -25.18 -9.25
CA HIS A 205 -9.03 -24.78 -9.06
C HIS A 205 -9.73 -24.24 -10.32
N GLY A 206 -9.14 -24.44 -11.51
CA GLY A 206 -9.72 -24.03 -12.79
C GLY A 206 -9.23 -22.69 -13.31
N SER A 207 -9.73 -22.29 -14.48
CA SER A 207 -9.34 -21.07 -15.18
C SER A 207 -10.49 -20.06 -15.14
N PRO A 208 -10.47 -19.05 -14.25
CA PRO A 208 -11.55 -18.06 -14.16
C PRO A 208 -11.67 -17.25 -15.46
N GLY A 209 -12.90 -16.85 -15.77
CA GLY A 209 -13.32 -16.17 -16.98
C GLY A 209 -14.53 -16.84 -17.63
N ILE A 210 -14.71 -16.58 -18.92
CA ILE A 210 -15.81 -17.08 -19.74
C ILE A 210 -15.31 -17.50 -21.12
N HIS A 211 -16.02 -18.43 -21.77
CA HIS A 211 -15.72 -18.85 -23.15
C HIS A 211 -16.98 -19.06 -23.98
N ALA A 212 -16.88 -18.88 -25.30
CA ALA A 212 -17.95 -19.11 -26.26
C ALA A 212 -17.45 -20.09 -27.33
N LEU A 213 -18.23 -21.13 -27.65
CA LEU A 213 -17.87 -22.08 -28.69
C LEU A 213 -18.06 -21.43 -30.07
N LEU A 214 -16.99 -21.41 -30.88
CA LEU A 214 -17.00 -20.83 -32.22
C LEU A 214 -17.28 -21.89 -33.29
N GLY A 215 -16.77 -23.12 -33.14
CA GLY A 215 -17.14 -24.24 -34.02
C GLY A 215 -17.21 -23.89 -35.52
N SER A 216 -18.41 -24.00 -36.10
CA SER A 216 -18.75 -23.71 -37.50
C SER A 216 -18.72 -22.23 -37.89
N TYR A 217 -18.57 -21.30 -36.95
CA TYR A 217 -18.58 -19.85 -37.21
C TYR A 217 -17.21 -19.29 -37.68
N LEU A 218 -16.28 -20.17 -38.10
CA LEU A 218 -14.91 -19.83 -38.53
C LEU A 218 -14.65 -20.05 -40.03
N GLU A 219 -15.68 -20.04 -40.87
CA GLU A 219 -15.55 -20.29 -42.31
C GLU A 219 -15.09 -19.07 -43.14
N GLY A 220 -15.08 -17.87 -42.56
CA GLY A 220 -14.60 -16.63 -43.19
C GLY A 220 -13.08 -16.38 -43.08
N GLU A 221 -12.65 -15.20 -43.53
CA GLU A 221 -11.26 -14.72 -43.40
C GLU A 221 -11.10 -13.69 -42.27
N LEU A 222 -12.20 -13.01 -41.93
CA LEU A 222 -12.24 -11.94 -40.96
C LEU A 222 -13.51 -12.03 -40.12
N PHE A 223 -13.37 -11.82 -38.81
CA PHE A 223 -14.44 -11.98 -37.85
C PHE A 223 -14.51 -10.76 -36.92
N GLU A 224 -15.54 -9.95 -37.09
CA GLU A 224 -15.88 -8.90 -36.14
C GLU A 224 -16.54 -9.51 -34.90
N PHE A 225 -16.16 -9.01 -33.73
CA PHE A 225 -16.77 -9.40 -32.47
C PHE A 225 -17.13 -8.20 -31.62
N SER A 226 -18.20 -8.34 -30.84
CA SER A 226 -18.57 -7.37 -29.81
C SER A 226 -19.34 -8.06 -28.70
N PHE A 227 -19.11 -7.67 -27.45
CA PHE A 227 -19.94 -8.10 -26.33
C PHE A 227 -19.83 -7.16 -25.13
N PRO A 228 -20.92 -6.97 -24.37
CA PRO A 228 -20.88 -6.23 -23.12
C PRO A 228 -20.34 -7.11 -21.98
N ILE A 229 -19.62 -6.52 -21.04
CA ILE A 229 -19.25 -7.16 -19.76
C ILE A 229 -19.67 -6.24 -18.61
N GLN A 230 -20.25 -6.83 -17.56
CA GLN A 230 -20.50 -6.15 -16.29
C GLN A 230 -19.86 -6.95 -15.17
N LEU A 231 -19.00 -6.29 -14.40
CA LEU A 231 -18.23 -6.93 -13.34
C LEU A 231 -18.07 -6.02 -12.13
N ASN A 232 -18.13 -6.65 -10.97
CA ASN A 232 -17.91 -6.04 -9.68
C ASN A 232 -16.47 -6.30 -9.26
N GLY A 233 -15.80 -5.27 -8.75
CA GLY A 233 -14.42 -5.38 -8.33
C GLY A 233 -14.07 -4.43 -7.19
N SER A 234 -12.81 -4.50 -6.78
CA SER A 234 -12.23 -3.71 -5.69
C SER A 234 -10.73 -3.47 -5.93
N ASP A 235 -10.17 -2.44 -5.27
CA ASP A 235 -8.78 -1.92 -5.36
C ASP A 235 -8.27 -1.56 -6.75
N SER A 236 -8.33 -2.48 -7.71
CA SER A 236 -7.66 -2.39 -8.99
C SER A 236 -8.46 -2.99 -10.14
N LEU A 237 -8.31 -2.37 -11.31
CA LEU A 237 -8.81 -2.84 -12.58
C LEU A 237 -7.66 -2.85 -13.60
N PHE A 238 -7.34 -4.04 -14.08
CA PHE A 238 -6.23 -4.31 -15.00
C PHE A 238 -6.72 -4.88 -16.31
N PHE A 239 -5.93 -4.62 -17.35
CA PHE A 239 -6.11 -5.12 -18.70
C PHE A 239 -4.82 -5.71 -19.26
N THR A 240 -4.93 -6.53 -20.30
CA THR A 240 -3.79 -7.04 -21.08
C THR A 240 -3.86 -6.58 -22.53
N PRO A 241 -2.73 -6.26 -23.17
CA PRO A 241 -2.70 -5.89 -24.58
C PRO A 241 -2.75 -7.14 -25.48
N TYR A 242 -3.94 -7.66 -25.71
CA TYR A 242 -4.15 -8.86 -26.53
C TYR A 242 -4.43 -8.56 -28.00
N GLY A 243 -4.60 -7.30 -28.42
CA GLY A 243 -4.68 -6.93 -29.84
C GLY A 243 -3.30 -6.77 -30.50
N HIS A 244 -3.24 -6.89 -31.83
CA HIS A 244 -2.14 -6.29 -32.59
C HIS A 244 -2.17 -4.76 -32.41
N GLU A 245 -3.36 -4.18 -32.35
CA GLU A 245 -3.62 -2.87 -31.75
C GLU A 245 -4.61 -3.02 -30.59
N THR A 246 -4.23 -2.57 -29.39
CA THR A 246 -5.13 -2.53 -28.23
C THR A 246 -5.40 -1.09 -27.82
N GLU A 247 -6.67 -0.71 -27.81
CA GLU A 247 -7.17 0.58 -27.34
C GLU A 247 -8.11 0.38 -26.15
N ILE A 248 -7.91 1.16 -25.09
CA ILE A 248 -8.75 1.11 -23.89
C ILE A 248 -9.13 2.53 -23.51
N ASP A 249 -10.43 2.79 -23.47
CA ASP A 249 -11.02 4.02 -22.95
C ASP A 249 -11.72 3.70 -21.63
N LEU A 250 -11.29 4.36 -20.55
CA LEU A 250 -11.87 4.18 -19.22
C LEU A 250 -12.34 5.51 -18.66
N LYS A 251 -13.58 5.53 -18.16
CA LYS A 251 -14.14 6.63 -17.36
C LYS A 251 -14.52 6.13 -15.98
N SER A 252 -14.33 6.95 -14.95
CA SER A 252 -14.76 6.64 -13.60
C SER A 252 -15.16 7.90 -12.85
N ASP A 253 -16.10 7.78 -11.92
CA ASP A 253 -16.49 8.81 -10.96
C ASP A 253 -15.52 8.93 -9.76
N TRP A 254 -14.43 8.15 -9.74
CA TRP A 254 -13.45 8.17 -8.65
C TRP A 254 -12.41 9.29 -8.81
N PRO A 255 -12.20 10.17 -7.81
CA PRO A 255 -11.31 11.33 -7.95
C PRO A 255 -9.81 11.01 -7.80
N ASP A 256 -9.46 9.87 -7.17
CA ASP A 256 -8.08 9.55 -6.79
C ASP A 256 -7.56 8.26 -7.50
N PRO A 257 -7.37 8.28 -8.84
CA PRO A 257 -6.76 7.17 -9.55
C PRO A 257 -5.25 7.11 -9.33
N SER A 258 -4.70 5.90 -9.35
CA SER A 258 -3.29 5.65 -9.54
C SER A 258 -3.11 4.76 -10.75
N PHE A 259 -2.61 5.34 -11.84
CA PHE A 259 -2.31 4.61 -13.07
C PHE A 259 -1.02 3.81 -12.89
N VAL A 260 -1.09 2.49 -13.07
CA VAL A 260 0.02 1.57 -12.77
C VAL A 260 0.10 0.43 -13.78
N GLY A 261 1.23 -0.29 -13.73
CA GLY A 261 1.51 -1.42 -14.61
C GLY A 261 2.47 -1.05 -15.75
N ASN A 262 2.50 -1.87 -16.79
CA ASN A 262 3.53 -1.79 -17.82
C ASN A 262 3.34 -0.62 -18.80
N TRP A 263 2.15 -0.02 -18.85
CA TRP A 263 1.85 1.19 -19.62
C TRP A 263 1.03 2.19 -18.82
N LEU A 264 1.45 3.45 -18.86
CA LEU A 264 0.65 4.59 -18.41
C LEU A 264 -0.29 5.04 -19.53
N PRO A 265 -1.43 5.67 -19.20
CA PRO A 265 -2.35 6.17 -20.22
C PRO A 265 -1.67 7.22 -21.11
N ARG A 266 -1.97 7.17 -22.40
CA ARG A 266 -1.48 8.14 -23.39
C ARG A 266 -2.05 9.54 -23.12
N SER A 267 -3.31 9.60 -22.71
CA SER A 267 -4.00 10.80 -22.26
C SER A 267 -4.85 10.47 -21.04
N HIS A 268 -4.88 11.37 -20.07
CA HIS A 268 -5.76 11.26 -18.91
C HIS A 268 -6.18 12.64 -18.41
N GLU A 269 -7.36 12.71 -17.83
CA GLU A 269 -7.87 13.85 -17.08
C GLU A 269 -8.33 13.36 -15.71
N VAL A 270 -7.94 14.06 -14.65
CA VAL A 270 -8.31 13.74 -13.27
C VAL A 270 -8.90 15.00 -12.64
N GLY A 271 -10.09 14.88 -12.09
CA GLY A 271 -10.83 15.96 -11.43
C GLY A 271 -11.54 15.48 -10.18
N ILE A 272 -12.24 16.40 -9.51
CA ILE A 272 -13.00 16.11 -8.29
C ILE A 272 -14.18 15.16 -8.56
N ASP A 273 -14.73 15.19 -9.77
CA ASP A 273 -15.88 14.38 -10.16
C ASP A 273 -15.47 13.01 -10.77
N GLY A 274 -14.17 12.73 -10.88
CA GLY A 274 -13.70 11.47 -11.46
C GLY A 274 -12.46 11.59 -12.35
N PHE A 275 -12.23 10.56 -13.16
CA PHE A 275 -11.17 10.56 -14.18
C PHE A 275 -11.62 9.97 -15.52
N SER A 276 -10.89 10.35 -16.57
CA SER A 276 -10.90 9.65 -17.85
C SER A 276 -9.46 9.31 -18.27
N ALA A 277 -9.27 8.15 -18.88
CA ALA A 277 -7.96 7.70 -19.31
C ALA A 277 -8.06 6.84 -20.58
N THR A 278 -7.13 7.08 -21.50
CA THR A 278 -7.03 6.32 -22.76
C THR A 278 -5.64 5.68 -22.86
N TRP A 279 -5.61 4.38 -23.13
CA TRP A 279 -4.41 3.63 -23.47
C TRP A 279 -4.45 3.20 -24.94
N ASN A 280 -3.31 3.28 -25.61
CA ASN A 280 -3.09 2.70 -26.92
C ASN A 280 -1.77 1.93 -26.87
N VAL A 281 -1.86 0.60 -26.99
CA VAL A 281 -0.70 -0.30 -26.89
C VAL A 281 -0.49 -0.99 -28.25
N PRO A 282 0.59 -0.65 -28.97
CA PRO A 282 0.90 -1.28 -30.24
C PRO A 282 1.54 -2.66 -30.06
N TYR A 283 1.36 -3.54 -31.06
CA TYR A 283 1.93 -4.89 -31.12
C TYR A 283 3.42 -4.96 -30.76
N LEU A 284 4.23 -4.01 -31.22
CA LEU A 284 5.68 -4.02 -30.99
C LEU A 284 6.07 -3.71 -29.54
N GLY A 285 5.16 -3.16 -28.74
CA GLY A 285 5.43 -2.85 -27.33
C GLY A 285 5.43 -4.08 -26.42
N ARG A 286 4.82 -5.19 -26.85
CA ARG A 286 4.65 -6.40 -26.03
C ARG A 286 5.71 -7.47 -26.32
N ASN A 287 6.06 -8.23 -25.30
CA ASN A 287 7.10 -9.27 -25.36
C ASN A 287 6.54 -10.69 -25.61
N TYR A 288 5.40 -10.82 -26.26
CA TYR A 288 4.80 -12.12 -26.61
C TYR A 288 4.16 -12.06 -28.01
N PRO A 289 4.08 -13.19 -28.74
CA PRO A 289 3.64 -13.21 -30.14
C PRO A 289 2.12 -13.05 -30.31
N GLN A 290 1.65 -12.84 -31.56
CA GLN A 290 0.22 -12.83 -31.95
C GLN A 290 -0.43 -14.21 -31.87
N LYS A 291 0.36 -15.28 -31.98
CA LYS A 291 -0.11 -16.66 -31.89
C LYS A 291 0.93 -17.55 -31.26
N TRP A 292 0.48 -18.58 -30.54
CA TRP A 292 1.36 -19.59 -29.94
C TRP A 292 0.65 -20.92 -29.78
N LYS A 293 1.41 -21.97 -29.48
CA LYS A 293 0.92 -23.33 -29.29
C LYS A 293 1.23 -23.86 -27.89
N THR A 294 0.53 -24.93 -27.49
CA THR A 294 0.79 -25.68 -26.26
C THR A 294 2.29 -25.94 -26.09
N GLY A 295 2.80 -25.71 -24.88
CA GLY A 295 4.23 -25.78 -24.54
C GLY A 295 4.94 -24.43 -24.49
N SER A 296 4.29 -23.34 -24.90
CA SER A 296 4.83 -21.98 -24.74
C SER A 296 4.57 -21.47 -23.32
N ASN A 297 5.62 -21.17 -22.54
CA ASN A 297 5.49 -20.62 -21.20
C ASN A 297 5.41 -19.07 -21.25
N LEU A 298 4.22 -18.55 -21.54
CA LEU A 298 3.99 -17.10 -21.71
C LEU A 298 3.28 -16.46 -20.50
N ASN A 299 2.88 -17.23 -19.50
CA ASN A 299 2.02 -16.76 -18.40
C ASN A 299 2.68 -15.63 -17.60
N GLU A 300 3.97 -15.75 -17.30
CA GLU A 300 4.72 -14.74 -16.55
C GLU A 300 4.86 -13.45 -17.36
N VAL A 301 5.23 -13.55 -18.63
CA VAL A 301 5.39 -12.39 -19.53
C VAL A 301 4.06 -11.67 -19.75
N ILE A 302 2.96 -12.41 -19.90
CA ILE A 302 1.61 -11.86 -20.02
C ILE A 302 1.20 -11.16 -18.71
N ARG A 303 1.43 -11.77 -17.55
CA ARG A 303 1.13 -11.14 -16.25
C ARG A 303 1.95 -9.86 -16.02
N ALA A 304 3.21 -9.87 -16.42
CA ALA A 304 4.07 -8.69 -16.37
C ALA A 304 3.59 -7.55 -17.30
N SER A 305 2.78 -7.87 -18.31
CA SER A 305 2.21 -6.88 -19.24
C SER A 305 0.92 -6.21 -18.74
N PHE A 306 0.45 -6.51 -17.52
CA PHE A 306 -0.76 -5.90 -17.00
C PHE A 306 -0.59 -4.39 -16.85
N PHE A 307 -1.64 -3.65 -17.19
CA PHE A 307 -1.72 -2.21 -17.01
C PHE A 307 -3.14 -1.79 -16.68
N GLY A 308 -3.30 -0.66 -16.01
CA GLY A 308 -4.61 -0.16 -15.63
C GLY A 308 -4.56 0.84 -14.49
N VAL A 309 -5.54 0.77 -13.59
CA VAL A 309 -5.77 1.75 -12.55
C VAL A 309 -5.98 1.08 -11.19
N LYS A 310 -5.45 1.71 -10.14
CA LYS A 310 -5.81 1.46 -8.74
C LYS A 310 -6.65 2.61 -8.22
N PHE A 311 -7.72 2.29 -7.50
CA PHE A 311 -8.62 3.24 -6.86
C PHE A 311 -8.13 3.51 -5.45
N LEU A 312 -7.32 4.56 -5.28
CA LEU A 312 -6.72 4.87 -3.99
C LEU A 312 -7.77 5.39 -3.00
N VAL A 313 -7.67 4.96 -1.75
CA VAL A 313 -8.41 5.62 -0.66
C VAL A 313 -7.71 6.95 -0.33
N PRO A 314 -8.42 8.10 -0.34
CA PRO A 314 -7.82 9.43 -0.27
C PRO A 314 -6.93 9.67 0.96
N ILE A 315 -7.25 9.06 2.10
CA ILE A 315 -6.46 9.19 3.34
C ILE A 315 -6.39 7.83 4.06
N ASP A 316 -5.23 7.19 4.02
CA ASP A 316 -4.94 6.05 4.88
C ASP A 316 -4.47 6.54 6.26
N ASN A 317 -5.38 6.51 7.24
CA ASN A 317 -5.13 6.88 8.63
C ASN A 317 -3.95 6.08 9.23
N TYR A 318 -3.78 4.81 8.85
CA TYR A 318 -2.72 3.95 9.37
C TYR A 318 -1.35 4.36 8.82
N ARG A 319 -1.29 4.71 7.53
CA ARG A 319 -0.07 5.26 6.92
C ARG A 319 0.38 6.53 7.66
N MET A 320 -0.56 7.41 7.99
CA MET A 320 -0.25 8.62 8.76
C MET A 320 0.16 8.29 10.21
N GLY A 321 -0.50 7.35 10.86
CA GLY A 321 -0.11 6.84 12.19
C GLY A 321 1.32 6.30 12.21
N PHE A 322 1.71 5.50 11.22
CA PHE A 322 3.09 5.02 11.08
C PHE A 322 4.09 6.18 10.91
N ARG A 323 3.75 7.20 10.13
CA ARG A 323 4.60 8.39 10.00
C ARG A 323 4.71 9.13 11.34
N SER A 324 3.62 9.29 12.08
CA SER A 324 3.60 9.93 13.40
C SER A 324 4.52 9.23 14.39
N VAL A 325 4.39 7.91 14.53
CA VAL A 325 5.23 7.09 15.41
C VAL A 325 6.68 7.02 14.92
N LYS A 326 6.94 7.02 13.61
CA LYS A 326 8.30 7.09 13.05
C LYS A 326 9.03 8.36 13.47
N TYR A 327 8.34 9.48 13.57
CA TYR A 327 8.93 10.75 14.04
C TYR A 327 8.93 10.92 15.56
N ALA A 328 8.30 10.00 16.30
CA ALA A 328 8.22 10.08 17.76
C ALA A 328 9.57 10.15 18.48
N PRO A 329 10.63 9.41 18.08
CA PRO A 329 11.94 9.53 18.74
C PRO A 329 12.55 10.92 18.60
N LEU A 330 12.50 11.50 17.38
CA LEU A 330 12.99 12.85 17.10
C LEU A 330 12.18 13.88 17.90
N PHE A 331 10.85 13.76 17.88
CA PHE A 331 9.95 14.64 18.62
C PHE A 331 10.22 14.59 20.12
N LEU A 332 10.41 13.39 20.69
CA LEU A 332 10.70 13.19 22.11
C LEU A 332 12.07 13.77 22.51
N MET A 333 13.11 13.52 21.71
CA MET A 333 14.43 14.10 21.90
C MET A 333 14.37 15.64 21.90
N LEU A 334 13.69 16.22 20.91
CA LEU A 334 13.55 17.65 20.77
C LEU A 334 12.82 18.29 21.95
N THR A 335 11.69 17.70 22.37
CA THR A 335 10.93 18.20 23.53
C THR A 335 11.78 18.14 24.79
N PHE A 336 12.49 17.04 25.04
CA PHE A 336 13.28 16.86 26.25
C PHE A 336 14.48 17.79 26.30
N ILE A 337 15.17 17.99 25.17
CA ILE A 337 16.25 18.98 25.04
C ILE A 337 15.71 20.39 25.30
N THR A 338 14.57 20.75 24.73
CA THR A 338 13.99 22.09 24.90
C THR A 338 13.60 22.35 26.35
N LEU A 339 12.98 21.37 27.02
CA LEU A 339 12.65 21.47 28.43
C LEU A 339 13.89 21.52 29.33
N TRP A 340 14.93 20.76 29.01
CA TRP A 340 16.21 20.79 29.71
C TRP A 340 16.92 22.14 29.56
N LEU A 341 16.95 22.71 28.36
CA LEU A 341 17.47 24.07 28.14
C LEU A 341 16.67 25.10 28.93
N PHE A 342 15.34 25.01 28.89
CA PHE A 342 14.46 25.89 29.66
C PHE A 342 14.75 25.82 31.16
N GLU A 343 14.95 24.62 31.69
CA GLU A 343 15.32 24.42 33.09
C GLU A 343 16.66 25.08 33.45
N ILE A 344 17.69 24.92 32.61
CA ILE A 344 19.00 25.54 32.85
C ILE A 344 18.88 27.07 32.84
N LEU A 345 18.15 27.62 31.88
CA LEU A 345 17.99 29.07 31.73
C LEU A 345 17.13 29.69 32.84
N THR A 346 16.13 28.97 33.34
CA THR A 346 15.20 29.50 34.37
C THR A 346 15.59 29.15 35.80
N GLY A 347 16.63 28.32 36.00
CA GLY A 347 17.07 27.83 37.31
C GLY A 347 16.05 26.95 38.05
N SER A 348 14.94 26.59 37.39
CA SER A 348 13.85 25.81 37.97
C SER A 348 14.20 24.32 37.95
N ARG A 349 14.39 23.72 39.14
CA ARG A 349 14.70 22.28 39.25
C ARG A 349 13.46 21.42 39.03
N ILE A 350 13.39 20.74 37.89
CA ILE A 350 12.34 19.77 37.55
C ILE A 350 12.77 18.38 38.03
N HIS A 351 11.87 17.66 38.70
CA HIS A 351 12.16 16.33 39.21
C HIS A 351 12.21 15.31 38.04
N PRO A 352 13.15 14.35 38.03
CA PRO A 352 13.21 13.23 37.08
C PRO A 352 11.87 12.58 36.71
N LEU A 353 11.03 12.30 37.72
CA LEU A 353 9.71 11.72 37.54
C LEU A 353 8.78 12.58 36.66
N GLN A 354 8.94 13.91 36.70
CA GLN A 354 8.11 14.83 35.92
C GLN A 354 8.47 14.77 34.43
N TYR A 355 9.74 14.55 34.08
CA TYR A 355 10.15 14.26 32.70
C TYR A 355 9.53 12.97 32.20
N LEU A 356 9.51 11.92 33.03
CA LEU A 356 8.86 10.66 32.67
C LEU A 356 7.35 10.85 32.43
N LEU A 357 6.66 11.57 33.31
CA LEU A 357 5.23 11.85 33.17
C LEU A 357 4.91 12.69 31.92
N LEU A 358 5.73 13.71 31.63
CA LEU A 358 5.57 14.52 30.43
C LEU A 358 5.81 13.70 29.16
N GLY A 359 6.85 12.85 29.17
CA GLY A 359 7.11 11.90 28.09
C GLY A 359 6.00 10.86 27.91
N ALA A 360 5.42 10.34 28.99
CA ALA A 360 4.27 9.46 28.94
C ALA A 360 3.04 10.15 28.33
N GLY A 361 2.78 11.41 28.71
CA GLY A 361 1.73 12.24 28.08
C GLY A 361 1.95 12.44 26.58
N MET A 362 3.19 12.62 26.15
CA MET A 362 3.54 12.64 24.73
C MET A 362 3.34 11.29 24.04
N CYS A 363 3.55 10.15 24.71
CA CYS A 363 3.23 8.84 24.14
C CYS A 363 1.72 8.66 23.95
N VAL A 364 0.90 9.17 24.88
CA VAL A 364 -0.58 9.12 24.79
C VAL A 364 -1.10 9.86 23.56
N PHE A 365 -0.41 10.92 23.10
CA PHE A 365 -0.76 11.62 21.86
C PHE A 365 -0.96 10.65 20.69
N TYR A 366 -0.04 9.72 20.45
CA TYR A 366 -0.10 8.82 19.29
C TYR A 366 -1.27 7.82 19.38
N LEU A 367 -1.62 7.38 20.59
CA LEU A 367 -2.80 6.53 20.80
C LEU A 367 -4.10 7.30 20.58
N LEU A 368 -4.15 8.53 21.07
CA LEU A 368 -5.33 9.39 20.91
C LEU A 368 -5.50 9.81 19.44
N GLU A 369 -4.41 10.12 18.75
CA GLU A 369 -4.38 10.41 17.32
C GLU A 369 -4.93 9.22 16.51
N LEU A 370 -4.41 8.00 16.75
CA LEU A 370 -4.87 6.80 16.05
C LEU A 370 -6.36 6.51 16.30
N SER A 371 -6.77 6.48 17.57
CA SER A 371 -8.15 6.14 17.96
C SER A 371 -9.18 7.16 17.46
N LEU A 372 -8.83 8.46 17.48
CA LEU A 372 -9.71 9.49 16.93
C LEU A 372 -9.72 9.47 15.40
N ALA A 373 -8.58 9.19 14.74
CA ALA A 373 -8.49 9.21 13.29
C ALA A 373 -9.42 8.16 12.64
N GLU A 374 -9.59 7.02 13.31
CA GLU A 374 -10.53 5.98 12.92
C GLU A 374 -12.00 6.45 12.85
N HIS A 375 -12.38 7.52 13.56
CA HIS A 375 -13.76 8.00 13.66
C HIS A 375 -14.00 9.35 12.96
N ILE A 376 -13.09 10.30 13.11
CA ILE A 376 -13.27 11.69 12.65
C ILE A 376 -12.25 12.11 11.58
N GLY A 377 -11.43 11.18 11.11
CA GLY A 377 -10.37 11.43 10.13
C GLY A 377 -9.11 12.04 10.73
N PHE A 378 -7.99 11.89 10.01
CA PHE A 378 -6.65 12.23 10.50
C PHE A 378 -6.50 13.68 10.98
N VAL A 379 -6.93 14.67 10.20
CA VAL A 379 -6.69 16.09 10.53
C VAL A 379 -7.43 16.50 11.81
N ALA A 380 -8.70 16.14 11.94
CA ALA A 380 -9.50 16.46 13.12
C ALA A 380 -8.98 15.71 14.35
N ALA A 381 -8.58 14.45 14.19
CA ALA A 381 -7.96 13.65 15.23
C ALA A 381 -6.64 14.25 15.73
N TYR A 382 -5.76 14.66 14.81
CA TYR A 382 -4.49 15.30 15.12
C TYR A 382 -4.67 16.58 15.95
N ILE A 383 -5.57 17.47 15.50
CA ILE A 383 -5.85 18.73 16.20
C ILE A 383 -6.41 18.45 17.59
N THR A 384 -7.38 17.55 17.70
CA THR A 384 -8.00 17.20 18.98
C THR A 384 -6.98 16.58 19.95
N ALA A 385 -6.17 15.65 19.47
CA ALA A 385 -5.15 14.98 20.28
C ALA A 385 -4.04 15.93 20.73
N SER A 386 -3.54 16.79 19.82
CA SER A 386 -2.50 17.77 20.13
C SER A 386 -3.00 18.82 21.13
N VAL A 387 -4.23 19.35 20.97
CA VAL A 387 -4.84 20.28 21.92
C VAL A 387 -5.00 19.63 23.31
N ALA A 388 -5.46 18.38 23.37
CA ALA A 388 -5.61 17.66 24.63
C ALA A 388 -4.26 17.51 25.36
N VAL A 389 -3.20 17.11 24.65
CA VAL A 389 -1.87 16.90 25.25
C VAL A 389 -1.18 18.21 25.60
N VAL A 390 -1.28 19.24 24.75
CA VAL A 390 -0.78 20.59 25.07
C VAL A 390 -1.47 21.13 26.34
N THR A 391 -2.79 20.95 26.46
CA THR A 391 -3.55 21.37 27.65
C THR A 391 -3.10 20.61 28.89
N LEU A 392 -2.91 19.29 28.78
CA LEU A 392 -2.39 18.46 29.87
C LEU A 392 -0.99 18.92 30.32
N ILE A 393 -0.07 19.13 29.39
CA ILE A 393 1.30 19.57 29.69
C ILE A 393 1.32 20.97 30.29
N SER A 394 0.54 21.90 29.74
CA SER A 394 0.47 23.29 30.21
C SER A 394 -0.12 23.38 31.61
N SER A 395 -1.24 22.68 31.87
CA SER A 395 -1.88 22.64 33.18
C SER A 395 -1.01 21.98 34.24
N TYR A 396 -0.31 20.89 33.89
CA TYR A 396 0.65 20.24 34.77
C TYR A 396 1.84 21.15 35.10
N SER A 397 2.33 21.91 34.11
CA SER A 397 3.44 22.85 34.26
C SER A 397 3.08 24.03 35.17
N LEU A 398 1.82 24.50 35.19
CA LEU A 398 1.35 25.54 36.10
C LEU A 398 1.58 25.15 37.56
N VAL A 399 1.25 23.92 37.92
CA VAL A 399 1.36 23.41 39.30
C VAL A 399 2.81 23.19 39.70
N ILE A 400 3.64 22.64 38.80
CA ILE A 400 5.05 22.32 39.11
C ILE A 400 5.90 23.56 39.22
N LEU A 401 5.78 24.46 38.24
CA LEU A 401 6.67 25.62 38.13
C LEU A 401 6.21 26.76 39.03
N LYS A 402 5.00 26.66 39.61
CA LYS A 402 4.37 27.66 40.49
C LYS A 402 4.38 29.07 39.87
N SER A 403 4.35 29.15 38.55
CA SER A 403 4.49 30.39 37.79
C SER A 403 3.75 30.28 36.47
N SER A 404 2.75 31.15 36.29
CA SER A 404 1.92 31.20 35.08
C SER A 404 2.74 31.52 33.84
N VAL A 405 3.70 32.43 33.96
CA VAL A 405 4.60 32.82 32.84
C VAL A 405 5.43 31.62 32.38
N LYS A 406 6.06 30.91 33.32
CA LYS A 406 6.89 29.72 33.00
C LYS A 406 6.06 28.61 32.35
N ALA A 407 4.85 28.37 32.85
CA ALA A 407 3.96 27.37 32.28
C ALA A 407 3.44 27.75 30.88
N SER A 408 3.11 29.03 30.65
CA SER A 408 2.71 29.52 29.33
C SER A 408 3.84 29.36 28.30
N ILE A 409 5.11 29.56 28.70
CA ILE A 409 6.27 29.31 27.83
C ILE A 409 6.34 27.82 27.45
N VAL A 410 6.18 26.91 28.41
CA VAL A 410 6.17 25.45 28.13
C VAL A 410 5.02 25.07 27.20
N GLY A 411 3.82 25.64 27.41
CA GLY A 411 2.67 25.44 26.54
C GLY A 411 2.92 25.95 25.11
N LEU A 412 3.51 27.13 24.96
CA LEU A 412 3.87 27.69 23.66
C LEU A 412 4.90 26.82 22.93
N ILE A 413 5.93 26.33 23.64
CA ILE A 413 6.90 25.39 23.11
C ILE A 413 6.19 24.12 22.62
N ALA A 414 5.29 23.55 23.42
CA ALA A 414 4.53 22.37 23.02
C ALA A 414 3.69 22.62 21.74
N ILE A 415 3.00 23.77 21.65
CA ILE A 415 2.24 24.16 20.45
C ILE A 415 3.14 24.23 19.22
N VAL A 416 4.31 24.88 19.32
CA VAL A 416 5.26 24.99 18.20
C VAL A 416 5.76 23.61 17.77
N LEU A 417 6.07 22.74 18.73
CA LEU A 417 6.53 21.38 18.46
C LEU A 417 5.46 20.55 17.75
N TYR A 418 4.21 20.56 18.24
CA TYR A 418 3.10 19.89 17.56
C TYR A 418 2.82 20.50 16.18
N GLY A 419 2.87 21.83 16.03
CA GLY A 419 2.77 22.47 14.72
C GLY A 419 3.85 22.00 13.74
N TYR A 420 5.10 21.88 14.21
CA TYR A 420 6.20 21.34 13.42
C TYR A 420 5.98 19.87 13.04
N LEU A 421 5.52 19.04 13.97
CA LEU A 421 5.18 17.64 13.70
C LEU A 421 4.07 17.53 12.65
N TYR A 422 3.03 18.37 12.71
CA TYR A 422 1.96 18.39 11.70
C TYR A 422 2.50 18.69 10.29
N VAL A 423 3.39 19.68 10.17
CA VAL A 423 4.03 20.04 8.90
C VAL A 423 4.87 18.87 8.35
N LEU A 424 5.61 18.17 9.21
CA LEU A 424 6.36 16.96 8.83
C LEU A 424 5.45 15.84 8.32
N LEU A 425 4.28 15.63 8.95
CA LEU A 425 3.34 14.58 8.57
C LEU A 425 2.64 14.88 7.25
N ARG A 426 2.31 16.15 7.01
CA ARG A 426 1.63 16.57 5.77
C ARG A 426 2.58 16.67 4.57
N SER A 427 3.87 16.87 4.83
CA SER A 427 4.89 16.89 3.78
C SER A 427 5.20 15.47 3.31
N GLN A 428 4.68 15.07 2.15
CA GLN A 428 5.01 13.77 1.56
C GLN A 428 6.46 13.73 1.06
N ASP A 429 6.87 14.72 0.25
CA ASP A 429 8.16 14.70 -0.45
C ASP A 429 9.27 15.49 0.27
N TYR A 430 8.93 16.52 1.05
CA TYR A 430 9.92 17.38 1.72
C TYR A 430 10.23 16.99 3.17
N ALA A 431 9.79 15.81 3.63
CA ALA A 431 9.92 15.44 5.03
C ALA A 431 11.39 15.38 5.51
N LEU A 432 12.30 14.88 4.67
CA LEU A 432 13.74 14.83 4.97
C LEU A 432 14.35 16.24 5.05
N LEU A 433 13.94 17.14 4.16
CA LEU A 433 14.40 18.53 4.12
C LEU A 433 13.94 19.28 5.37
N ILE A 434 12.65 19.23 5.68
CA ILE A 434 12.07 19.89 6.85
C ILE A 434 12.68 19.31 8.14
N GLY A 435 12.84 17.98 8.20
CA GLY A 435 13.47 17.28 9.31
C GLY A 435 14.91 17.73 9.58
N SER A 436 15.74 17.79 8.54
CA SER A 436 17.15 18.19 8.64
C SER A 436 17.32 19.67 8.98
N ILE A 437 16.52 20.56 8.38
CA ILE A 437 16.49 21.99 8.74
C ILE A 437 16.07 22.17 10.20
N GLY A 438 15.02 21.47 10.64
CA GLY A 438 14.56 21.53 12.03
C GLY A 438 15.66 21.08 13.01
N LEU A 439 16.33 19.96 12.73
CA LEU A 439 17.45 19.49 13.54
C LEU A 439 18.62 20.50 13.56
N PHE A 440 18.96 21.09 12.40
CA PHE A 440 20.00 22.10 12.30
C PHE A 440 19.69 23.34 13.16
N VAL A 441 18.48 23.88 13.05
CA VAL A 441 18.04 25.05 13.84
C VAL A 441 18.10 24.76 15.34
N VAL A 442 17.70 23.55 15.75
CA VAL A 442 17.75 23.13 17.15
C VAL A 442 19.18 23.05 17.65
N ILE A 443 20.08 22.41 16.91
CA ILE A 443 21.50 22.34 17.27
C ILE A 443 22.11 23.74 17.35
N ALA A 444 21.83 24.60 16.37
CA ALA A 444 22.29 25.98 16.37
C ALA A 444 21.78 26.77 17.60
N ALA A 445 20.51 26.59 17.97
CA ALA A 445 19.92 27.21 19.15
C ALA A 445 20.57 26.70 20.45
N ILE A 446 20.82 25.38 20.57
CA ILE A 446 21.55 24.81 21.71
C ILE A 446 22.94 25.44 21.79
N MET A 447 23.71 25.46 20.71
CA MET A 447 25.07 26.03 20.68
C MET A 447 25.06 27.51 21.09
N TYR A 448 24.11 28.30 20.58
CA TYR A 448 24.00 29.72 20.88
C TYR A 448 23.60 29.99 22.34
N LEU A 449 22.59 29.29 22.86
CA LEU A 449 22.07 29.48 24.22
C LEU A 449 23.02 28.96 25.29
N THR A 450 23.79 27.91 24.99
CA THR A 450 24.72 27.30 25.95
C THR A 450 26.11 27.94 25.98
N ARG A 451 26.39 28.92 25.09
CA ARG A 451 27.71 29.55 24.93
C ARG A 451 28.29 30.17 26.21
N ASN A 452 27.44 30.61 27.13
CA ASN A 452 27.82 31.29 28.37
C ASN A 452 27.68 30.38 29.61
N ILE A 453 27.42 29.09 29.43
CA ILE A 453 27.28 28.13 30.54
C ILE A 453 28.66 27.63 30.93
N ASN A 454 29.03 27.77 32.22
CA ASN A 454 30.26 27.19 32.75
C ASN A 454 30.07 25.69 33.05
N TRP A 455 30.59 24.85 32.17
CA TRP A 455 30.46 23.39 32.26
C TRP A 455 31.37 22.74 33.31
N TYR A 456 32.38 23.46 33.83
CA TYR A 456 33.46 22.91 34.65
C TYR A 456 33.37 23.23 36.14
N ASP A 457 32.36 23.98 36.60
CA ASP A 457 32.29 24.44 37.99
C ASP A 457 31.72 23.37 38.95
N GLY A 458 32.48 22.27 39.07
CA GLY A 458 32.28 21.19 40.02
C GLY A 458 33.47 21.08 40.98
N LYS A 459 33.55 22.02 41.94
CA LYS A 459 34.49 22.09 43.09
C LYS A 459 35.93 22.56 42.81
N ARG A 460 36.26 23.75 43.34
CA ARG A 460 37.36 23.91 44.30
C ARG A 460 36.88 24.74 45.50
N LYS A 461 36.54 24.08 46.61
CA LYS A 461 36.62 24.76 47.92
C LYS A 461 38.11 25.01 48.15
N SER A 462 38.52 26.27 48.11
CA SER A 462 39.83 26.69 48.58
C SER A 462 39.99 26.21 50.02
N VAL A 463 40.92 25.28 50.25
CA VAL A 463 41.45 25.01 51.58
C VAL A 463 42.14 26.30 52.03
N PRO A 464 41.78 26.90 53.18
CA PRO A 464 42.54 28.01 53.72
C PRO A 464 43.92 27.45 54.07
N ILE A 465 44.95 27.98 53.43
CA ILE A 465 46.34 27.77 53.84
C ILE A 465 46.46 28.50 55.17
N LEU A 466 46.51 27.75 56.27
CA LEU A 466 47.06 28.24 57.52
C LEU A 466 48.57 28.32 57.33
N THR A 467 49.09 29.54 57.18
CA THR A 467 50.51 29.84 57.41
C THR A 467 50.59 30.60 58.72
N GLU A 468 51.14 29.89 59.71
CA GLU A 468 51.78 30.23 60.99
C GLU A 468 51.40 31.54 61.71
#